data_AF-A0A1H0G4R8-F1
#
_entry.id   AF-A0A1H0G4R8-F1
#
_cell.length_a   1.000
_cell.length_b   1.000
_cell.length_c   1.000
_cell.angle_alpha   90.00
_cell.angle_beta   90.00
_cell.angle_gamma   90.00
#
_symmetry.space_group_name_H-M   'P 1'
#
loop_
_entity.id
_entity.type
_entity.pdbx_description
1 polymer ?
#
loop_
_entity_poly.entity_id
_entity_poly.type
_entity_poly.pdbx_seq_one_letter_code
_entity_poly.pdbx_strand_id
1 'polypeptide(L)'
;MLLNYLAAHENEMEYVVGELKNRADPKALNTYVYDYLEHKPIRTHRTCDAPYAALGFNEICREIFDFHDQVTDLYRTLVGKAEIPEARELLESLLELEQHEAMRLVRQTGRMDDL
;
A
#
# COMPACT_ATOMS: atom_id res chain seq x y z
N MET A 1 18.88 -5.51 -0.88
CA MET A 1 18.56 -4.37 -1.77
C MET A 1 17.06 -4.18 -1.91
N LEU A 2 16.27 -5.21 -2.23
CA LEU A 2 14.80 -5.12 -2.33
C LEU A 2 14.12 -4.68 -1.03
N LEU A 3 14.41 -5.35 0.10
CA LEU A 3 13.79 -5.02 1.39
C LEU A 3 14.15 -3.61 1.90
N ASN A 4 15.38 -3.14 1.64
CA ASN A 4 15.77 -1.78 2.02
C ASN A 4 15.07 -0.72 1.16
N TYR A 5 14.82 -1.02 -0.12
CA TYR A 5 14.06 -0.16 -1.01
C TYR A 5 12.60 -0.08 -0.55
N LEU A 6 11.98 -1.24 -0.26
CA LEU A 6 10.63 -1.33 0.25
C LEU A 6 10.47 -0.50 1.54
N ALA A 7 11.38 -0.70 2.50
CA ALA A 7 11.35 0.03 3.77
C ALA A 7 11.50 1.55 3.58
N ALA A 8 12.31 1.99 2.61
CA ALA A 8 12.46 3.42 2.32
C ALA A 8 11.16 4.01 1.74
N HIS A 9 10.46 3.25 0.89
CA HIS A 9 9.22 3.73 0.30
C HIS A 9 8.04 3.68 1.28
N GLU A 10 7.93 2.65 2.11
CA GLU A 10 6.93 2.59 3.19
C GLU A 10 7.05 3.81 4.12
N ASN A 11 8.28 4.26 4.40
CA ASN A 11 8.52 5.50 5.15
C ASN A 11 8.04 6.76 4.41
N GLU A 12 8.22 6.82 3.08
CA GLU A 12 7.73 7.93 2.26
C GLU A 12 6.19 7.99 2.26
N MET A 13 5.53 6.85 2.10
CA MET A 13 4.08 6.76 2.21
C MET A 13 3.56 7.12 3.60
N GLU A 14 4.21 6.63 4.66
CA GLU A 14 3.85 6.98 6.03
C GLU A 14 3.90 8.49 6.24
N TYR A 15 4.95 9.15 5.73
CA TYR A 15 5.08 10.60 5.77
C TYR A 15 3.93 11.31 5.05
N VAL A 16 3.60 10.92 3.82
CA VAL A 16 2.53 11.54 3.03
C VAL A 16 1.15 11.32 3.66
N VAL A 17 0.88 10.12 4.19
CA VAL A 17 -0.35 9.81 4.93
C VAL A 17 -0.44 10.62 6.23
N GLY A 18 0.68 10.80 6.93
CA GLY A 18 0.76 11.66 8.11
C GLY A 18 0.41 13.12 7.81
N GLU A 19 0.94 13.66 6.71
CA GLU A 19 0.60 15.01 6.25
C GLU A 19 -0.88 15.14 5.84
N LEU A 20 -1.46 14.11 5.21
CA LEU A 20 -2.89 14.06 4.89
C LEU A 20 -3.76 14.12 6.15
N LYS A 21 -3.39 13.35 7.19
CA LYS A 21 -4.12 13.37 8.48
C LYS A 21 -4.12 14.76 9.13
N ASN A 22 -3.07 15.56 8.91
CA ASN A 22 -2.98 16.93 9.42
C ASN A 22 -3.83 17.93 8.61
N ARG A 23 -4.14 17.64 7.34
CA ARG A 23 -4.84 18.56 6.42
C ARG A 23 -6.31 18.22 6.18
N ALA A 24 -6.68 16.95 6.19
CA ALA A 24 -8.06 16.51 6.02
C ALA A 24 -8.87 16.71 7.31
N ASP A 25 -10.21 16.86 7.20
CA ASP A 25 -11.08 16.69 8.38
C ASP A 25 -10.86 15.26 8.91
N PRO A 26 -10.20 15.09 10.08
CA PRO A 26 -9.78 13.78 10.54
C PRO A 26 -10.99 12.87 10.79
N LYS A 27 -12.17 13.43 11.02
CA LYS A 27 -13.37 12.68 11.42
C LYS A 27 -13.99 11.93 10.24
N ALA A 28 -14.08 12.59 9.08
CA ALA A 28 -14.62 11.98 7.86
C ALA A 28 -13.68 10.88 7.34
N LEU A 29 -12.37 11.16 7.27
CA LEU A 29 -11.39 10.19 6.78
C LEU A 29 -11.26 8.98 7.71
N ASN A 30 -11.23 9.20 9.03
CA ASN A 30 -11.21 8.10 9.99
C ASN A 30 -12.43 7.18 9.80
N THR A 31 -13.63 7.73 9.64
CA THR A 31 -14.85 6.93 9.51
C THR A 31 -14.78 5.99 8.30
N TYR A 32 -14.33 6.48 7.14
CA TYR A 32 -14.23 5.66 5.93
C TYR A 32 -13.10 4.62 5.99
N VAL A 33 -11.96 4.97 6.62
CA VAL A 33 -10.86 4.03 6.85
C VAL A 33 -11.27 2.92 7.83
N TYR A 34 -11.92 3.27 8.94
CA TYR A 34 -12.41 2.29 9.91
C TYR A 34 -13.44 1.35 9.31
N ASP A 35 -14.45 1.89 8.61
CA ASP A 35 -15.47 1.10 7.91
C ASP A 35 -14.85 0.13 6.90
N TYR A 36 -13.87 0.59 6.12
CA TYR A 36 -13.17 -0.29 5.18
C TYR A 36 -12.39 -1.40 5.89
N LEU A 37 -11.59 -1.06 6.89
CA LEU A 37 -10.73 -2.03 7.59
C LEU A 37 -11.52 -3.06 8.39
N GLU A 38 -12.71 -2.71 8.86
CA GLU A 38 -13.63 -3.67 9.50
C GLU A 38 -14.07 -4.77 8.53
N HIS A 39 -14.35 -4.41 7.28
CA HIS A 39 -14.84 -5.34 6.25
C HIS A 39 -13.72 -5.99 5.42
N LYS A 40 -12.60 -5.29 5.25
CA LYS A 40 -11.44 -5.68 4.43
C LYS A 40 -10.14 -5.29 5.15
N PRO A 41 -9.78 -6.02 6.23
CA PRO A 41 -8.57 -5.72 6.98
C PRO A 41 -7.33 -5.94 6.10
N ILE A 42 -6.36 -5.03 6.22
CA ILE A 42 -5.03 -5.22 5.67
C ILE A 42 -4.31 -6.28 6.51
N ARG A 43 -3.78 -7.32 5.86
CA ARG A 43 -3.08 -8.42 6.51
C ARG A 43 -1.80 -8.74 5.76
N THR A 44 -0.74 -8.99 6.51
CA THR A 44 0.49 -9.63 6.03
C THR A 44 0.36 -11.14 6.23
N HIS A 45 1.20 -11.94 5.55
CA HIS A 45 1.23 -13.40 5.68
C HIS A 45 -0.07 -14.08 5.21
N ARG A 46 -0.77 -13.50 4.22
CA ARG A 46 -2.01 -14.11 3.70
C ARG A 46 -1.75 -15.25 2.72
N THR A 47 -0.60 -15.23 2.05
CA THR A 47 -0.22 -16.29 1.10
C THR A 47 0.68 -17.35 1.75
N CYS A 48 1.33 -17.04 2.88
CA CYS A 48 2.11 -17.96 3.70
C CYS A 48 2.27 -17.48 5.16
N ASP A 49 2.09 -18.38 6.14
CA ASP A 49 2.30 -18.10 7.58
C ASP A 49 3.79 -18.18 8.02
N ALA A 50 4.70 -18.54 7.12
CA ALA A 50 6.11 -18.69 7.46
C ALA A 50 6.78 -17.32 7.65
N PRO A 51 7.71 -17.17 8.61
CA PRO A 51 8.44 -15.92 8.79
C PRO A 51 9.25 -15.59 7.54
N TYR A 52 9.39 -14.31 7.19
CA TYR A 52 10.17 -13.86 6.02
C TYR A 52 11.58 -14.45 5.93
N ALA A 53 12.21 -14.79 7.07
CA ALA A 53 13.53 -15.44 7.11
C ALA A 53 13.55 -16.87 6.55
N ALA A 54 12.39 -17.53 6.47
CA ALA A 54 12.21 -18.87 5.93
C ALA A 54 11.66 -18.87 4.50
N LEU A 55 11.28 -17.71 3.96
CA LEU A 55 10.71 -17.56 2.63
C LEU A 55 11.80 -17.36 1.56
N GLY A 56 11.60 -17.98 0.40
CA GLY A 56 12.38 -17.71 -0.80
C GLY A 56 12.00 -16.38 -1.45
N PHE A 57 12.84 -15.88 -2.35
CA PHE A 57 12.63 -14.60 -3.04
C PHE A 57 11.22 -14.46 -3.65
N ASN A 58 10.74 -15.48 -4.38
CA ASN A 58 9.44 -15.45 -5.03
C ASN A 58 8.26 -15.43 -4.04
N GLU A 59 8.40 -16.08 -2.88
CA GLU A 59 7.38 -16.07 -1.83
C GLU A 59 7.31 -14.70 -1.13
N ILE A 60 8.48 -14.11 -0.85
CA ILE A 60 8.58 -12.73 -0.32
C ILE A 60 7.94 -11.75 -1.30
N CYS A 61 8.24 -11.86 -2.59
CA CYS A 61 7.65 -10.99 -3.60
C CYS A 61 6.14 -11.14 -3.66
N ARG A 62 5.62 -12.38 -3.58
CA ARG A 62 4.18 -12.64 -3.58
C ARG A 62 3.46 -12.01 -2.38
N GLU A 63 4.03 -12.12 -1.18
CA GLU A 63 3.51 -11.46 0.02
C GLU A 63 3.48 -9.94 -0.12
N ILE A 64 4.55 -9.37 -0.65
CA ILE A 64 4.65 -7.92 -0.86
C ILE A 64 3.63 -7.46 -1.90
N PHE A 65 3.48 -8.16 -3.03
CA PHE A 65 2.46 -7.81 -4.04
C PHE A 65 1.04 -7.90 -3.49
N ASP A 66 0.72 -8.95 -2.71
CA ASP A 66 -0.58 -9.08 -2.07
C ASP A 66 -0.85 -7.94 -1.07
N PHE A 67 0.19 -7.43 -0.39
CA PHE A 67 0.07 -6.25 0.46
C PHE A 67 -0.21 -4.98 -0.35
N HIS A 68 0.53 -4.73 -1.43
CA HIS A 68 0.31 -3.56 -2.29
C HIS A 68 -1.09 -3.56 -2.94
N ASP A 69 -1.60 -4.74 -3.33
CA ASP A 69 -2.97 -4.86 -3.87
C ASP A 69 -4.02 -4.46 -2.82
N GLN A 70 -3.83 -4.83 -1.55
CA GLN A 70 -4.75 -4.41 -0.46
C GLN A 70 -4.76 -2.90 -0.24
N VAL A 71 -3.58 -2.29 -0.25
CA VAL A 71 -3.40 -0.85 -0.04
C VAL A 71 -3.98 -0.07 -1.23
N THR A 72 -3.75 -0.56 -2.45
CA THR A 72 -4.36 -0.03 -3.68
C THR A 72 -5.89 -0.05 -3.61
N ASP A 73 -6.49 -1.15 -3.17
CA ASP A 73 -7.95 -1.27 -3.02
C ASP A 73 -8.52 -0.36 -1.93
N LEU A 74 -7.78 -0.18 -0.82
CA LEU A 74 -8.12 0.80 0.21
C LEU A 74 -8.16 2.21 -0.41
N TYR A 75 -7.08 2.65 -1.05
CA TYR A 75 -7.02 4.00 -1.63
C TYR A 75 -8.09 4.23 -2.69
N ARG A 76 -8.34 3.27 -3.59
CA ARG A 76 -9.46 3.34 -4.56
C ARG A 76 -10.80 3.55 -3.88
N THR A 77 -11.04 2.82 -2.79
CA THR A 77 -12.30 2.93 -2.05
C THR A 77 -12.42 4.29 -1.35
N LEU A 78 -11.32 4.80 -0.77
CA LEU A 78 -11.30 6.11 -0.14
C LEU A 78 -11.50 7.24 -1.15
N VAL A 79 -10.85 7.19 -2.32
CA VAL A 79 -11.07 8.14 -3.42
C VAL A 79 -12.55 8.20 -3.81
N GLY A 80 -13.21 7.04 -3.93
CA GLY A 80 -14.63 6.95 -4.27
C GLY A 80 -15.58 7.50 -3.19
N LYS A 81 -15.14 7.56 -1.94
CA LYS A 81 -15.91 8.09 -0.79
C LYS A 81 -15.52 9.52 -0.40
N ALA A 82 -14.45 10.07 -0.97
CA ALA A 82 -13.94 11.39 -0.62
C ALA A 82 -14.81 12.49 -1.23
N GLU A 83 -15.56 13.19 -0.37
CA GLU A 83 -16.42 14.31 -0.76
C GLU A 83 -15.65 15.64 -0.87
N ILE A 84 -14.53 15.77 -0.15
CA ILE A 84 -13.67 16.95 -0.16
C ILE A 84 -12.69 16.84 -1.33
N PRO A 85 -12.72 17.77 -2.30
CA PRO A 85 -11.87 17.72 -3.50
C PRO A 85 -10.37 17.60 -3.19
N GLU A 86 -9.88 18.36 -2.20
CA GLU A 86 -8.47 18.38 -1.80
C GLU A 86 -8.04 17.04 -1.17
N ALA A 87 -8.92 16.42 -0.38
CA ALA A 87 -8.65 15.10 0.19
C ALA A 87 -8.66 14.02 -0.90
N ARG A 88 -9.56 14.16 -1.88
CA ARG A 88 -9.64 13.25 -3.02
C ARG A 88 -8.39 13.31 -3.89
N GLU A 89 -7.92 14.51 -4.25
CA GLU A 89 -6.71 14.70 -5.06
C GLU A 89 -5.47 14.09 -4.38
N LEU A 90 -5.36 14.24 -3.06
CA LEU A 90 -4.26 13.64 -2.31
C LEU A 90 -4.37 12.10 -2.23
N LEU A 91 -5.57 11.56 -2.07
CA LEU A 91 -5.81 10.11 -2.13
C LEU A 91 -5.56 9.53 -3.53
N GLU A 92 -5.90 10.26 -4.58
CA GLU A 92 -5.56 9.92 -5.98
C GLU A 92 -4.04 9.92 -6.18
N SER A 93 -3.33 10.91 -5.62
CA SER A 93 -1.86 10.97 -5.66
C SER A 93 -1.20 9.78 -4.92
N LEU A 94 -1.74 9.41 -3.75
CA LEU A 94 -1.29 8.23 -3.00
C LEU A 94 -1.54 6.93 -3.79
N LEU A 95 -2.70 6.83 -4.44
CA LEU A 95 -3.04 5.69 -5.28
C LEU A 95 -2.10 5.55 -6.48
N GLU A 96 -1.76 6.67 -7.14
CA GLU A 96 -0.81 6.66 -8.25
C GLU A 96 0.59 6.23 -7.79
N LEU A 97 1.05 6.75 -6.66
CA LEU A 97 2.35 6.39 -6.08
C LEU A 97 2.43 4.88 -5.80
N GLU A 98 1.41 4.33 -5.15
CA GLU A 98 1.28 2.90 -4.83
C GLU A 98 1.27 2.01 -6.09
N GLN A 99 0.57 2.43 -7.14
CA GLN A 99 0.55 1.68 -8.41
C GLN A 99 1.90 1.72 -9.12
N HIS A 100 2.59 2.88 -9.06
CA HIS A 100 3.92 3.02 -9.63
C HIS A 100 4.96 2.14 -8.92
N GLU A 101 4.89 2.05 -7.60
CA GLU A 101 5.65 1.13 -6.76
C GLU A 101 5.45 -0.32 -7.17
N ALA A 102 4.20 -0.79 -7.16
CA ALA A 102 3.87 -2.16 -7.51
C ALA A 102 4.39 -2.51 -8.91
N MET A 103 4.21 -1.62 -9.90
CA MET A 103 4.74 -1.81 -11.25
C MET A 103 6.28 -1.89 -11.29
N ARG A 104 6.97 -1.07 -10.50
CA ARG A 104 8.45 -1.10 -10.43
C ARG A 104 8.94 -2.37 -9.76
N LEU A 105 8.26 -2.82 -8.71
CA LEU A 105 8.54 -4.08 -8.04
C LEU A 105 8.41 -5.24 -9.03
N VAL A 106 7.32 -5.33 -9.81
CA VAL A 106 7.14 -6.35 -10.87
C VAL A 106 8.30 -6.35 -11.87
N ARG A 107 8.75 -5.16 -12.31
CA ARG A 107 9.86 -5.06 -13.27
C ARG A 107 11.20 -5.48 -12.67
N GLN A 108 11.43 -5.20 -11.39
CA GLN A 108 12.68 -5.60 -10.72
C GLN A 108 12.69 -7.09 -10.41
N THR A 109 11.56 -7.67 -10.00
CA THR A 109 11.45 -9.10 -9.71
C THR A 109 11.51 -9.94 -10.97
N GLY A 110 10.83 -9.54 -12.05
CA GLY A 110 10.92 -10.25 -13.34
C GLY A 110 12.35 -10.29 -13.92
N ARG A 111 13.12 -9.21 -13.76
CA ARG A 111 14.54 -9.19 -14.17
C ARG A 111 15.46 -10.07 -13.30
N MET A 112 15.04 -10.42 -12.10
CA MET A 112 15.79 -11.31 -11.20
C MET A 112 15.39 -12.77 -11.37
N ASP A 113 14.17 -13.07 -11.84
CA ASP A 113 13.71 -14.43 -12.18
C ASP A 113 14.32 -14.93 -13.51
N ASP A 114 14.70 -14.00 -14.40
CA ASP A 114 15.42 -14.28 -15.66
C ASP A 114 16.94 -14.54 -15.49
N LEU A 115 17.51 -14.34 -14.29
CA LEU A 115 18.95 -14.50 -13.96
C LEU A 115 19.22 -15.83 -13.22
#